data_AF-A0A2I0QFZ9-F1
#
_entry.id   AF-A0A2I0QFZ9-F1
#
_cell.length_a   1.000
_cell.length_b   1.000
_cell.length_c   1.000
_cell.angle_alpha   90.00
_cell.angle_beta   90.00
_cell.angle_gamma   90.00
#
_symmetry.space_group_name_H-M   'P 1'
#
loop_
_entity.id
_entity.type
_entity.pdbx_description
1 polymer ?
#
loop_
_entity_poly.entity_id
_entity_poly.type
_entity_poly.pdbx_seq_one_letter_code
_entity_poly.pdbx_strand_id
1 'polypeptide(L)'
;MDNERKNRYGDKINFIIEKIESIPRTNFDDDIIKDAAFYKIQTAIECVSDMVAMLVRDIGKDVGDDYHNLEILKDENIIDEEIYEKLKKLNGLRNIIVHRYNKIEEDLIFNNLDEIRKNILNFIEIVEDVIQR
;
A
#
# COMPACT_ATOMS: atom_id res chain seq x y z
N MET A 1 13.21 4.54 18.20
CA MET A 1 11.75 4.33 18.36
C MET A 1 11.48 3.30 19.46
N ASP A 2 10.43 3.47 20.28
CA ASP A 2 10.11 2.52 21.36
C ASP A 2 9.50 1.20 20.85
N ASN A 3 9.45 0.18 21.71
CA ASN A 3 9.00 -1.17 21.35
C ASN A 3 7.51 -1.25 21.01
N GLU A 4 6.67 -0.47 21.67
CA GLU A 4 5.23 -0.46 21.40
C GLU A 4 4.97 0.09 19.99
N ARG A 5 5.70 1.16 19.62
CA ARG A 5 5.63 1.74 18.28
C ARG A 5 6.14 0.77 17.21
N LYS A 6 7.26 0.06 17.46
CA LYS A 6 7.75 -1.01 16.56
C LYS A 6 6.71 -2.11 16.34
N ASN A 7 6.06 -2.57 17.42
CA ASN A 7 5.01 -3.58 17.32
C ASN A 7 3.83 -3.13 16.44
N ARG A 8 3.41 -1.86 16.55
CA ARG A 8 2.35 -1.31 15.70
C ARG A 8 2.69 -1.33 14.20
N TYR A 9 3.95 -1.09 13.84
CA TYR A 9 4.41 -1.28 12.46
C TYR A 9 4.40 -2.75 12.07
N GLY A 10 4.92 -3.63 12.92
CA GLY A 10 4.92 -5.08 12.70
C GLY A 10 3.52 -5.64 12.46
N ASP A 11 2.52 -5.23 13.25
CA ASP A 11 1.12 -5.66 13.08
C ASP A 11 0.56 -5.25 11.71
N LYS A 12 0.86 -4.01 11.27
CA LYS A 12 0.43 -3.52 9.95
C LYS A 12 1.15 -4.23 8.80
N ILE A 13 2.45 -4.46 8.92
CA ILE A 13 3.24 -5.21 7.95
C ILE A 13 2.68 -6.63 7.80
N ASN A 14 2.47 -7.34 8.90
CA ASN A 14 1.90 -8.69 8.90
C ASN A 14 0.51 -8.72 8.24
N PHE A 15 -0.34 -7.75 8.57
CA PHE A 15 -1.65 -7.61 7.95
C PHE A 15 -1.56 -7.41 6.43
N ILE A 16 -0.67 -6.52 5.97
CA ILE A 16 -0.46 -6.28 4.53
C ILE A 16 -0.01 -7.57 3.84
N ILE A 17 0.99 -8.25 4.39
CA ILE A 17 1.52 -9.51 3.86
C ILE A 17 0.39 -10.55 3.73
N GLU A 18 -0.39 -10.77 4.80
CA GLU A 18 -1.54 -11.68 4.79
C GLU A 18 -2.52 -11.35 3.67
N LYS A 19 -2.83 -10.06 3.45
CA LYS A 19 -3.75 -9.65 2.36
C LYS A 19 -3.15 -9.92 0.99
N ILE A 20 -1.91 -9.51 0.72
CA ILE A 20 -1.34 -9.62 -0.62
C ILE A 20 -1.06 -11.07 -1.04
N GLU A 21 -0.67 -11.93 -0.08
CA GLU A 21 -0.43 -13.36 -0.31
C GLU A 21 -1.73 -14.12 -0.58
N SER A 22 -2.82 -13.68 0.05
CA SER A 22 -4.12 -14.35 -0.05
C SER A 22 -5.02 -13.80 -1.17
N ILE A 23 -4.53 -12.86 -1.99
CA ILE A 23 -5.24 -12.41 -3.21
C ILE A 23 -5.40 -13.60 -4.17
N PRO A 24 -6.62 -13.94 -4.61
CA PRO A 24 -6.85 -14.95 -5.64
C PRO A 24 -6.00 -14.68 -6.89
N ARG A 25 -5.47 -15.74 -7.51
CA ARG A 25 -4.59 -15.61 -8.69
C ARG A 25 -5.30 -15.93 -10.01
N THR A 26 -6.46 -16.58 -9.96
CA THR A 26 -7.22 -17.03 -11.12
C THR A 26 -8.72 -16.94 -10.81
N ASN A 27 -9.54 -17.28 -11.80
CA ASN A 27 -11.00 -17.37 -11.69
C ASN A 27 -11.67 -16.01 -11.43
N PHE A 28 -11.15 -14.94 -12.01
CA PHE A 28 -11.72 -13.59 -11.89
C PHE A 28 -13.03 -13.40 -12.67
N ASP A 29 -13.44 -14.38 -13.47
CA ASP A 29 -14.78 -14.44 -14.07
C ASP A 29 -15.89 -14.68 -13.02
N ASP A 30 -15.53 -15.20 -11.84
CA ASP A 30 -16.44 -15.35 -10.71
C ASP A 30 -16.45 -14.03 -9.90
N ASP A 31 -17.62 -13.41 -9.81
CA ASP A 31 -17.79 -12.12 -9.12
C ASP A 31 -17.38 -12.17 -7.65
N ILE A 32 -17.57 -13.29 -6.94
CA ILE A 32 -17.17 -13.44 -5.53
C ILE A 32 -15.64 -13.45 -5.43
N ILE A 33 -14.97 -14.19 -6.31
CA ILE A 33 -13.50 -14.26 -6.34
C ILE A 33 -12.91 -12.90 -6.69
N LYS A 34 -13.49 -12.23 -7.68
CA LYS A 34 -13.12 -10.89 -8.13
C LYS A 34 -13.28 -9.86 -7.01
N ASP A 35 -14.43 -9.85 -6.33
CA ASP A 35 -14.69 -8.94 -5.21
C ASP A 35 -13.74 -9.21 -4.04
N ALA A 36 -13.45 -10.48 -3.73
CA ALA A 36 -12.47 -10.85 -2.73
C ALA A 36 -11.07 -10.35 -3.08
N ALA A 37 -10.67 -10.43 -4.36
CA ALA A 37 -9.38 -9.90 -4.83
C ALA A 37 -9.32 -8.38 -4.67
N PHE A 38 -10.34 -7.65 -5.12
CA PHE A 38 -10.42 -6.20 -4.98
C PHE A 38 -10.37 -5.75 -3.53
N TYR A 39 -11.15 -6.40 -2.65
CA TYR A 39 -11.14 -6.09 -1.22
C TYR A 39 -9.73 -6.25 -0.62
N LYS A 40 -9.02 -7.33 -0.96
CA LYS A 40 -7.67 -7.59 -0.44
C LYS A 40 -6.65 -6.57 -0.94
N ILE A 41 -6.70 -6.21 -2.23
CA ILE A 41 -5.83 -5.17 -2.81
C ILE A 41 -6.10 -3.82 -2.14
N GLN A 42 -7.37 -3.41 -2.09
CA GLN A 42 -7.77 -2.13 -1.50
C GLN A 42 -7.31 -2.02 -0.05
N THR A 43 -7.61 -3.04 0.75
CA THR A 43 -7.30 -3.07 2.18
C THR A 43 -5.80 -3.09 2.45
N ALA A 44 -5.02 -3.76 1.59
CA ALA A 44 -3.56 -3.72 1.68
C ALA A 44 -3.01 -2.30 1.40
N ILE A 45 -3.51 -1.63 0.34
CA ILE A 45 -3.07 -0.27 -0.02
C ILE A 45 -3.50 0.76 1.03
N GLU A 46 -4.67 0.60 1.63
CA GLU A 46 -5.12 1.44 2.74
C GLU A 46 -4.20 1.31 3.95
N CYS A 47 -3.79 0.08 4.31
CA CYS A 47 -2.83 -0.12 5.39
C CYS A 47 -1.43 0.43 5.05
N VAL A 48 -1.01 0.40 3.78
CA VAL A 48 0.20 1.09 3.30
C VAL A 48 0.08 2.60 3.51
N SER A 49 -1.08 3.20 3.18
CA SER A 49 -1.33 4.64 3.37
C SER A 49 -1.28 5.02 4.85
N ASP A 50 -1.84 4.18 5.73
CA ASP A 50 -1.72 4.35 7.18
C ASP A 50 -0.27 4.32 7.65
N MET A 51 0.56 3.41 7.11
CA MET A 51 1.99 3.33 7.44
C MET A 51 2.75 4.58 6.99
N VAL A 52 2.44 5.11 5.81
CA VAL A 52 2.98 6.39 5.35
C VAL A 52 2.63 7.50 6.34
N ALA A 53 1.36 7.63 6.73
CA ALA A 53 0.91 8.61 7.72
C ALA A 53 1.58 8.41 9.10
N MET A 54 1.82 7.17 9.50
CA MET A 54 2.56 6.83 10.71
C MET A 54 4.00 7.32 10.65
N LEU A 55 4.69 7.12 9.52
CA LEU A 55 6.06 7.58 9.33
C LEU A 55 6.16 9.10 9.37
N VAL A 56 5.24 9.80 8.67
CA VAL A 56 5.15 11.27 8.68
C VAL A 56 5.04 11.80 10.11
N ARG A 57 4.17 11.18 10.92
CA ARG A 57 4.03 11.54 12.33
C ARG A 57 5.30 11.29 13.14
N ASP A 58 5.98 10.18 12.89
CA ASP A 58 7.17 9.77 13.66
C ASP A 58 8.40 10.65 13.38
N ILE A 59 8.46 11.29 12.21
CA ILE A 59 9.47 12.30 11.90
C ILE A 59 9.08 13.72 12.37
N GLY A 60 7.99 13.85 13.12
CA GLY A 60 7.56 15.13 13.72
C GLY A 60 6.88 16.10 12.76
N LYS A 61 6.33 15.60 11.65
CA LYS A 61 5.55 16.40 10.69
C LYS A 61 4.05 16.22 10.91
N ASP A 62 3.28 17.20 10.45
CA ASP A 62 1.82 17.13 10.46
C ASP A 62 1.33 16.15 9.39
N VAL A 63 0.43 15.25 9.79
CA VAL A 63 -0.17 14.27 8.88
C VAL A 63 -1.26 14.96 8.04
N GLY A 64 -1.09 14.96 6.72
CA GLY A 64 -2.07 15.42 5.74
C GLY A 64 -2.82 14.28 5.06
N ASP A 65 -3.29 14.53 3.84
CA ASP A 65 -3.87 13.49 2.98
C ASP A 65 -2.81 12.53 2.40
N ASP A 66 -3.27 11.46 1.75
CA ASP A 66 -2.39 10.40 1.24
C ASP A 66 -1.32 10.92 0.27
N TYR A 67 -1.62 11.90 -0.57
CA TYR A 67 -0.65 12.44 -1.54
C TYR A 67 0.35 13.37 -0.85
N HIS A 68 -0.15 14.24 0.03
CA HIS A 68 0.70 15.14 0.80
C HIS A 68 1.66 14.37 1.72
N ASN A 69 1.20 13.28 2.35
CA ASN A 69 2.04 12.45 3.19
C ASN A 69 3.18 11.80 2.39
N LEU A 70 2.93 11.38 1.14
CA LEU A 70 3.98 10.85 0.26
C LEU A 70 5.00 11.94 -0.12
N GLU A 71 4.55 13.15 -0.40
CA GLU A 71 5.43 14.30 -0.67
C GLU A 71 6.34 14.57 0.53
N ILE A 72 5.81 14.57 1.75
CA ILE A 72 6.59 14.74 2.98
C ILE A 72 7.70 13.67 3.09
N LEU A 73 7.38 12.39 2.90
CA LEU A 73 8.39 11.33 3.01
C LEU A 73 9.49 11.44 1.94
N LYS A 74 9.13 11.92 0.73
CA LYS A 74 10.08 12.16 -0.35
C LYS A 74 10.99 13.35 -0.04
N ASP A 75 10.43 14.47 0.40
CA ASP A 75 11.18 15.68 0.75
C ASP A 75 12.16 15.44 1.91
N GLU A 76 11.80 14.56 2.84
CA GLU A 76 12.64 14.13 3.97
C GLU A 76 13.59 12.97 3.62
N ASN A 77 13.68 12.59 2.34
CA ASN A 77 14.55 11.53 1.80
C ASN A 77 14.36 10.15 2.47
N ILE A 78 13.16 9.85 2.95
CA ILE A 78 12.79 8.53 3.48
C ILE A 78 12.45 7.59 2.33
N ILE A 79 11.82 8.13 1.28
CA ILE A 79 11.58 7.44 0.01
C ILE A 79 12.19 8.24 -1.13
N ASP A 80 12.59 7.57 -2.20
CA ASP A 80 13.05 8.22 -3.43
C ASP A 80 11.90 8.51 -4.40
N GLU A 81 12.21 9.13 -5.54
CA GLU A 81 11.25 9.42 -6.60
C GLU A 81 10.56 8.15 -7.15
N GLU A 82 11.31 7.05 -7.26
CA GLU A 82 10.79 5.81 -7.82
C GLU A 82 9.72 5.21 -6.91
N ILE A 83 9.99 5.17 -5.60
CA ILE A 83 9.06 4.68 -4.59
C ILE A 83 7.87 5.63 -4.44
N TYR A 84 8.10 6.95 -4.45
CA TYR A 84 7.04 7.94 -4.45
C TYR A 84 6.02 7.69 -5.58
N GLU A 85 6.50 7.56 -6.82
CA GLU A 85 5.61 7.32 -7.97
C GLU A 85 4.89 5.96 -7.90
N LYS A 86 5.54 4.92 -7.37
CA LYS A 86 4.90 3.62 -7.13
C LYS A 86 3.77 3.70 -6.10
N LEU A 87 4.01 4.34 -4.97
CA LEU A 87 2.99 4.52 -3.92
C LEU A 87 1.84 5.40 -4.40
N LYS A 88 2.15 6.46 -5.16
CA LYS A 88 1.15 7.31 -5.80
C LYS A 88 0.23 6.52 -6.74
N LYS A 89 0.80 5.61 -7.55
CA LYS A 89 0.02 4.69 -8.40
C LYS A 89 -0.86 3.74 -7.58
N LEU A 90 -0.37 3.23 -6.45
CA LEU A 90 -1.19 2.41 -5.54
C LEU A 90 -2.38 3.21 -4.99
N ASN A 91 -2.18 4.45 -4.55
CA ASN A 91 -3.29 5.32 -4.11
C ASN A 91 -4.32 5.54 -5.22
N GLY A 92 -3.86 5.79 -6.45
CA GLY A 92 -4.73 5.87 -7.62
C GLY A 92 -5.52 4.58 -7.87
N LEU A 93 -4.86 3.43 -7.79
CA LEU A 93 -5.48 2.11 -7.93
C LEU A 93 -6.57 1.87 -6.88
N ARG A 94 -6.33 2.20 -5.62
CA ARG A 94 -7.35 2.10 -4.56
C ARG A 94 -8.60 2.91 -4.92
N ASN A 95 -8.43 4.13 -5.41
CA ASN A 95 -9.54 4.98 -5.83
C ASN A 95 -10.30 4.38 -7.04
N ILE A 96 -9.58 3.82 -8.02
CA ILE A 96 -10.19 3.11 -9.16
C ILE A 96 -11.03 1.92 -8.68
N ILE A 97 -10.49 1.10 -7.77
CA ILE A 97 -11.21 -0.07 -7.22
C ILE A 97 -12.47 0.33 -6.45
N VAL A 98 -12.45 1.46 -5.73
CA VAL A 98 -13.63 1.96 -5.01
C VAL A 98 -14.70 2.46 -5.98
N HIS A 99 -14.29 3.10 -7.06
CA HIS A 99 -15.19 3.78 -7.97
C HIS A 99 -15.69 2.91 -9.15
N ARG A 100 -15.00 1.80 -9.47
CA ARG A 100 -15.35 0.76 -10.47
C ARG A 100 -16.14 1.26 -11.69
N TYR A 101 -15.64 2.30 -12.36
CA TYR A 101 -16.43 2.93 -13.43
C TYR A 101 -16.41 2.12 -14.74
N ASN A 102 -15.48 1.17 -14.95
CA ASN A 102 -15.39 0.40 -16.22
C ASN A 102 -14.69 -0.97 -16.11
N LYS A 103 -15.18 -1.97 -16.85
CA LYS A 103 -14.59 -3.33 -16.95
C LYS A 103 -13.16 -3.37 -17.50
N ILE A 104 -12.79 -2.43 -18.38
CA ILE A 104 -11.42 -2.35 -18.93
C ILE A 104 -10.38 -2.13 -17.82
N GLU A 105 -10.76 -1.44 -16.74
CA GLU A 105 -9.88 -1.19 -15.60
C GLU A 105 -9.66 -2.47 -14.78
N GLU A 106 -10.64 -3.37 -14.71
CA GLU A 106 -10.55 -4.62 -13.93
C GLU A 106 -9.49 -5.57 -14.50
N ASP A 107 -9.49 -5.80 -15.82
CA ASP A 107 -8.51 -6.67 -16.48
C ASP A 107 -7.08 -6.14 -16.31
N LEU A 108 -6.91 -4.82 -16.38
CA LEU A 108 -5.61 -4.19 -16.17
C LEU A 108 -5.09 -4.45 -14.76
N ILE A 109 -5.96 -4.41 -13.74
CA ILE A 109 -5.57 -4.67 -12.35
C ILE A 109 -5.09 -6.12 -12.20
N PHE A 110 -5.84 -7.09 -12.74
CA PHE A 110 -5.48 -8.50 -12.61
C PHE A 110 -4.21 -8.87 -13.36
N ASN A 111 -3.96 -8.26 -14.51
CA ASN A 111 -2.72 -8.44 -15.27
C ASN A 111 -1.49 -7.84 -14.57
N ASN A 112 -1.67 -6.87 -13.66
CA ASN A 112 -0.58 -6.20 -12.94
C ASN A 112 -0.48 -6.62 -11.47
N LEU A 113 -1.13 -7.71 -11.02
CA LEU A 113 -1.11 -8.12 -9.62
C LEU A 113 0.29 -8.32 -9.05
N ASP A 114 1.20 -8.91 -9.82
CA ASP A 114 2.56 -9.16 -9.35
C ASP A 114 3.36 -7.87 -9.20
N GLU A 115 3.12 -6.87 -10.07
CA GLU A 115 3.70 -5.53 -9.91
C GLU A 115 3.14 -4.83 -8.67
N ILE A 116 1.82 -4.91 -8.43
CA ILE A 116 1.18 -4.36 -7.23
C ILE A 116 1.80 -4.97 -5.96
N ARG A 117 1.93 -6.30 -5.90
CA ARG A 117 2.56 -7.01 -4.77
C ARG A 117 4.00 -6.55 -4.58
N LYS A 118 4.78 -6.50 -5.66
CA LYS A 118 6.18 -6.06 -5.62
C LYS A 118 6.31 -4.63 -5.09
N ASN A 119 5.48 -3.71 -5.56
CA ASN A 119 5.53 -2.31 -5.11
C ASN A 119 5.19 -2.17 -3.63
N ILE A 120 4.26 -2.96 -3.12
CA ILE A 120 3.93 -3.01 -1.68
C ILE A 120 5.11 -3.57 -0.88
N LEU A 121 5.71 -4.69 -1.30
CA LEU A 121 6.85 -5.31 -0.62
C LEU A 121 8.07 -4.39 -0.59
N ASN A 122 8.38 -3.72 -1.70
CA ASN A 122 9.45 -2.73 -1.77
C ASN A 122 9.27 -1.60 -0.73
N PHE A 123 8.03 -1.16 -0.49
CA PHE A 123 7.77 -0.16 0.55
C PHE A 123 7.91 -0.74 1.97
N ILE A 124 7.47 -1.98 2.20
CA ILE A 124 7.65 -2.65 3.49
C ILE A 124 9.13 -2.72 3.86
N GLU A 125 10.01 -3.11 2.92
CA GLU A 125 11.46 -3.17 3.16
C GLU A 125 12.01 -1.81 3.62
N ILE A 126 11.57 -0.72 3.00
CA ILE A 126 11.96 0.64 3.41
C ILE A 126 11.48 0.94 4.83
N VAL A 127 10.24 0.58 5.18
CA VAL A 127 9.74 0.80 6.53
C VAL A 127 10.52 -0.03 7.55
N GLU A 128 10.82 -1.30 7.25
CA GLU A 128 11.64 -2.17 8.08
C GLU A 128 13.03 -1.55 8.36
N ASP A 129 13.66 -1.01 7.32
CA ASP A 129 14.94 -0.30 7.46
C ASP A 129 14.83 0.95 8.34
N VAL A 130 13.74 1.71 8.23
CA VAL A 130 13.50 2.90 9.06
C VAL A 130 13.26 2.53 10.52
N ILE A 131 12.50 1.47 10.81
CA ILE A 131 12.14 1.09 12.18
C ILE A 131 13.26 0.35 12.94
N GLN A 132 14.21 -0.23 12.21
CA GLN A 132 15.37 -0.91 12.80
C GLN A 132 16.48 0.07 13.22
N ARG A 133 16.53 1.27 12.63
CA ARG A 133 17.40 2.39 13.04
C ARG A 133 16.99 2.95 14.42
#